data_AF-A0A6B3HIW0-F1
#
_entry.id   AF-A0A6B3HIW0-F1
#
_cell.length_a   1.000
_cell.length_b   1.000
_cell.length_c   1.000
_cell.angle_alpha   90.00
_cell.angle_beta   90.00
_cell.angle_gamma   90.00
#
_symmetry.space_group_name_H-M   'P 1'
#
loop_
_entity.id
_entity.type
_entity.pdbx_description
1 polymer ?
#
loop_
_entity_poly.entity_id
_entity_poly.type
_entity_poly.pdbx_seq_one_letter_code
_entity_poly.pdbx_strand_id
1 'polypeptide(L)' 'RRPGVSAIDVGVDATVRLPDGRSAVRLVVADDGRDEEGGRSTTVTWQAPI' A
#
# COMPACT_ATOMS: atom_id res chain seq x y z
N ARG A 1 6.86 16.65 -0.15
CA ARG A 1 5.75 16.50 -1.12
C ARG A 1 6.34 16.09 -2.47
N ARG A 2 5.81 15.06 -3.14
CA ARG A 2 6.24 14.69 -4.49
C ARG A 2 5.42 15.51 -5.51
N PRO A 3 6.06 16.21 -6.47
CA PRO A 3 5.33 16.90 -7.54
C PRO A 3 4.46 15.90 -8.32
N GLY A 4 3.23 16.29 -8.67
CA GLY A 4 2.30 15.42 -9.40
C GLY A 4 1.48 14.45 -8.54
N VAL A 5 1.76 14.35 -7.24
CA VAL A 5 0.93 13.59 -6.29
C VAL A 5 -0.10 14.53 -5.67
N SER A 6 -1.37 14.16 -5.75
CA SER A 6 -2.50 14.90 -5.15
C SER A 6 -3.30 14.06 -4.15
N ALA A 7 -3.21 12.73 -4.23
CA ALA A 7 -3.93 11.81 -3.39
C ALA A 7 -3.06 10.61 -2.97
N ILE A 8 -3.38 10.06 -1.79
CA ILE A 8 -2.82 8.80 -1.30
C ILE A 8 -4.01 7.86 -1.03
N ASP A 9 -4.00 6.69 -1.65
CA ASP A 9 -4.95 5.63 -1.41
C ASP A 9 -4.37 4.62 -0.42
N VAL A 10 -5.13 4.29 0.63
CA VAL A 10 -4.74 3.32 1.65
C VAL A 10 -5.79 2.22 1.74
N GLY A 11 -5.45 1.03 1.27
CA GLY A 11 -6.22 -0.19 1.49
C GLY A 11 -5.81 -0.86 2.81
N VAL A 12 -6.79 -1.12 3.68
CA VAL A 12 -6.58 -1.82 4.95
C VAL A 12 -7.33 -3.15 4.92
N ASP A 13 -6.62 -4.24 5.11
CA ASP A 13 -7.20 -5.56 5.29
C ASP A 13 -6.79 -6.12 6.66
N ALA A 14 -7.76 -6.24 7.55
CA ALA A 14 -7.59 -6.80 8.90
C ALA A 14 -8.11 -8.25 9.02
N THR A 15 -8.39 -8.89 7.89
CA THR A 15 -8.87 -10.28 7.82
C THR A 15 -7.77 -11.27 7.45
N VAL A 16 -6.57 -10.76 7.15
CA VAL A 16 -5.43 -11.55 6.72
C VAL A 16 -4.94 -12.51 7.81
N ARG A 17 -4.50 -13.69 7.36
CA ARG A 17 -3.78 -14.67 8.17
C ARG A 17 -2.35 -14.79 7.66
N LEU A 18 -1.39 -14.77 8.57
CA LEU A 18 0.00 -15.08 8.28
C LEU A 18 0.16 -16.59 7.98
N PRO A 19 1.25 -17.01 7.32
CA PRO A 19 1.52 -18.43 7.09
C PRO A 19 1.58 -19.27 8.38
N ASP A 20 1.90 -18.65 9.51
CA ASP A 20 1.91 -19.28 10.84
C ASP A 20 0.52 -19.33 11.52
N GLY A 21 -0.54 -18.89 10.83
CA GLY A 21 -1.92 -18.90 11.30
C GLY A 21 -2.32 -17.69 12.14
N ARG A 22 -1.39 -16.81 12.54
CA ARG A 22 -1.72 -15.61 13.31
C ARG A 22 -2.52 -14.62 12.48
N SER A 23 -3.41 -13.88 13.14
CA SER A 23 -4.09 -12.74 12.55
C SER A 23 -3.06 -11.66 12.21
N ALA A 24 -3.29 -10.94 11.12
CA ALA A 24 -2.46 -9.83 10.70
C ALA A 24 -3.30 -8.69 10.12
N VAL A 25 -2.65 -7.54 10.00
CA VAL A 25 -3.10 -6.44 9.17
C VAL A 25 -2.17 -6.33 7.97
N ARG A 26 -2.75 -6.14 6.79
CA ARG A 26 -2.03 -5.75 5.58
C ARG A 26 -2.49 -4.37 5.16
N LEU A 27 -1.51 -3.52 4.86
CA LEU A 27 -1.69 -2.21 4.27
C LEU A 27 -1.16 -2.22 2.85
N VAL A 28 -1.95 -1.70 1.93
CA VAL A 28 -1.49 -1.34 0.57
C VAL A 28 -1.62 0.16 0.44
N VAL A 29 -0.49 0.82 0.23
CA VAL A 29 -0.42 2.28 0.09
C VAL A 29 0.00 2.58 -1.35
N ALA A 30 -0.82 3.37 -2.04
CA ALA A 30 -0.52 3.86 -3.38
C ALA A 30 -0.67 5.39 -3.41
N ASP A 31 0.10 6.03 -4.29
CA ASP A 31 -0.10 7.42 -4.64
C ASP A 31 -0.56 7.55 -6.10
N ASP A 32 -1.23 8.66 -6.41
CA ASP A 32 -1.75 8.97 -7.75
C ASP A 32 -0.69 9.61 -8.68
N GLY A 33 0.56 9.67 -8.23
CA GLY A 33 1.66 10.15 -9.04
C GLY A 33 1.89 9.29 -10.28
N ARG A 34 2.69 9.81 -11.20
CA ARG A 34 3.23 9.06 -12.34
C ARG A 34 4.74 9.09 -12.27
N ASP A 35 5.38 8.01 -12.70
CA ASP A 35 6.82 8.02 -12.96
C ASP A 35 7.16 8.81 -14.25
N GLU A 36 8.45 8.94 -14.57
CA GLU A 36 8.92 9.69 -15.74
C GLU A 36 8.43 9.11 -17.08
N GLU A 37 8.02 7.84 -17.11
CA GLU A 37 7.46 7.15 -18.29
C GLU A 37 5.92 7.17 -18.30
N GLY A 38 5.28 7.82 -17.33
CA GLY A 38 3.82 7.92 -17.23
C GLY A 38 3.14 6.68 -16.62
N GLY A 39 3.93 5.73 -16.12
CA GLY A 39 3.49 4.53 -15.40
C GLY A 39 2.88 4.85 -14.04
N ARG A 40 2.20 3.86 -13.44
CA ARG A 40 1.61 3.99 -12.10
C ARG A 40 2.75 4.15 -11.09
N SER A 41 2.69 5.20 -10.28
CA SER A 41 3.68 5.47 -9.24
C SER A 41 3.66 4.41 -8.12
N THR A 42 4.51 4.65 -7.13
CA THR A 42 4.89 3.75 -6.05
C THR A 42 3.67 3.09 -5.38
N THR A 43 3.70 1.76 -5.29
CA THR A 43 2.84 1.00 -4.39
C THR A 43 3.71 0.32 -3.35
N VAL A 44 3.42 0.54 -2.07
CA VAL A 44 4.06 -0.14 -0.96
C VAL A 44 3.04 -1.07 -0.31
N THR A 45 3.43 -2.33 -0.13
CA THR A 45 2.69 -3.27 0.69
C THR A 45 3.43 -3.46 2.00
N TRP A 46 2.74 -3.25 3.11
CA TRP A 46 3.23 -3.53 4.44
C TRP A 46 2.30 -4.54 5.13
N GLN A 47 2.87 -5.38 5.99
CA GLN A 47 2.12 -6.38 6.73
C GLN A 47 2.75 -6.59 8.11
N ALA A 48 1.92 -6.72 9.14
CA ALA A 48 2.35 -7.05 10.49
C ALA A 48 1.35 -7.96 11.22
N PRO A 49 1.82 -8.79 12.17
CA PRO A 49 0.94 -9.52 13.06
C PRO A 49 0.11 -8.56 13.92
N ILE A 50 -1.06 -9.03 14.36
CA ILE A 50 -1.85 -8.41 15.45
C ILE A 50 -1.38 -8.93 16.81
#